data_AF-A0A8S3IQY1-F1
#
_entry.id   AF-A0A8S3IQY1-F1
#
_cell.length_a   1.000
_cell.length_b   1.000
_cell.length_c   1.000
_cell.angle_alpha   90.00
_cell.angle_beta   90.00
_cell.angle_gamma   90.00
#
_symmetry.space_group_name_H-M   'P 1'
#
loop_
_entity.id
_entity.type
_entity.pdbx_description
1 polymer ?
#
loop_
_entity_poly.entity_id
_entity_poly.type
_entity_poly.pdbx_seq_one_letter_code
_entity_poly.pdbx_strand_id
1 'polypeptide(L)'
;PINFCEINKIPLSPPLDYQGEFEWEKYLRETNSVYAPREVFQIIKEKTTNPFSIGMKIEAVDMMAPHLVCVATIAQVADSLIRVHFDGWSDDFEQWIDCQSTNIYPIGWCELVGYKLEPPKQPEQENTETTKRSSKKSNNRKSNKRKRLT
;
A
#
# COMPACT_ATOMS: atom_id res chain seq x y z
N PRO A 1 -17.64 10.79 -11.18
CA PRO A 1 -18.69 10.79 -12.23
C PRO A 1 -19.05 9.35 -12.65
N ILE A 2 -20.21 9.13 -13.27
CA ILE A 2 -20.55 7.80 -13.83
C ILE A 2 -19.49 7.34 -14.83
N ASN A 3 -19.31 6.02 -14.94
CA ASN A 3 -18.31 5.36 -15.79
C ASN A 3 -16.84 5.68 -15.47
N PHE A 4 -16.53 6.46 -14.42
CA PHE A 4 -15.15 6.73 -14.02
C PHE A 4 -14.34 5.46 -13.77
N CYS A 5 -14.94 4.49 -13.07
CA CYS A 5 -14.31 3.22 -12.76
C CYS A 5 -14.05 2.38 -14.01
N GLU A 6 -15.01 2.30 -14.93
CA GLU A 6 -14.87 1.59 -16.20
C GLU A 6 -13.75 2.18 -17.07
N ILE A 7 -13.74 3.50 -17.25
CA ILE A 7 -12.71 4.21 -18.04
C ILE A 7 -11.30 3.94 -17.48
N ASN A 8 -11.17 3.94 -16.15
CA ASN A 8 -9.88 3.77 -15.47
C ASN A 8 -9.57 2.31 -15.09
N LYS A 9 -10.39 1.34 -15.51
CA LYS A 9 -10.25 -0.09 -15.17
C LYS A 9 -10.18 -0.34 -13.65
N ILE A 10 -10.92 0.43 -12.89
CA ILE A 10 -11.08 0.27 -11.44
C ILE A 10 -12.29 -0.64 -11.21
N PRO A 11 -12.18 -1.71 -10.41
CA PRO A 11 -13.32 -2.54 -10.05
C PRO A 11 -14.37 -1.69 -9.32
N LEU A 12 -15.61 -1.72 -9.83
CA LEU A 12 -16.73 -1.06 -9.19
C LEU A 12 -17.47 -2.08 -8.32
N SER A 13 -17.56 -1.82 -7.02
CA SER A 13 -18.40 -2.61 -6.12
C SER A 13 -19.86 -2.21 -6.34
N PRO A 14 -20.74 -3.15 -6.74
CA PRO A 14 -22.15 -2.86 -6.89
C PRO A 14 -22.82 -2.59 -5.53
N PRO A 15 -24.02 -1.98 -5.50
CA PRO A 15 -24.82 -1.88 -4.28
C PRO A 15 -25.05 -3.26 -3.64
N LEU A 16 -25.14 -3.32 -2.30
CA LEU A 16 -25.13 -4.56 -1.51
C LEU A 16 -26.09 -5.65 -2.01
N ASP A 17 -27.29 -5.27 -2.44
CA ASP A 17 -28.35 -6.19 -2.85
C ASP A 17 -28.54 -6.25 -4.38
N TYR A 18 -27.61 -5.69 -5.16
CA TYR A 18 -27.73 -5.67 -6.62
C TYR A 18 -27.41 -7.05 -7.21
N GLN A 19 -28.35 -7.58 -7.99
CA GLN A 19 -28.24 -8.90 -8.60
C GLN A 19 -27.76 -8.82 -10.05
N GLY A 20 -26.74 -9.61 -10.37
CA GLY A 20 -26.16 -9.68 -11.72
C GLY A 20 -25.08 -8.62 -11.97
N GLU A 21 -24.72 -8.45 -13.24
CA GLU A 21 -23.73 -7.46 -13.65
C GLU A 21 -24.28 -6.04 -13.50
N PHE A 22 -23.47 -5.16 -12.91
CA PHE A 22 -23.88 -3.78 -12.63
C PHE A 22 -23.72 -2.89 -13.86
N GLU A 23 -24.77 -2.15 -14.18
CA GLU A 23 -24.82 -1.21 -15.30
C GLU A 23 -25.43 0.12 -14.83
N TRP A 24 -24.67 1.22 -14.97
CA TRP A 24 -25.10 2.55 -14.51
C TRP A 24 -26.44 2.97 -15.12
N GLU A 25 -26.63 2.79 -16.43
CA GLU A 25 -27.85 3.22 -17.12
C GLU A 25 -29.10 2.48 -16.62
N LYS A 26 -28.98 1.16 -16.42
CA LYS A 26 -30.05 0.34 -15.87
C LYS A 26 -30.38 0.76 -14.44
N TYR A 27 -29.35 0.87 -13.59
CA TYR A 27 -29.50 1.26 -12.19
C TYR A 27 -30.18 2.64 -12.03
N LEU A 28 -29.76 3.64 -12.80
CA LEU A 28 -30.35 4.98 -12.76
C LEU A 28 -31.81 4.99 -13.23
N ARG A 29 -32.15 4.18 -14.23
CA ARG A 29 -33.52 4.02 -14.71
C ARG A 29 -34.42 3.35 -13.66
N GLU A 30 -33.97 2.26 -13.05
CA GLU A 30 -34.72 1.51 -12.04
C GLU A 30 -34.94 2.33 -10.76
N THR A 31 -33.97 3.16 -10.39
CA THR A 31 -34.04 4.03 -9.21
C THR A 31 -34.64 5.41 -9.48
N ASN A 32 -35.03 5.71 -10.73
CA ASN A 32 -35.48 7.03 -11.17
C ASN A 32 -34.56 8.17 -10.70
N SER A 33 -33.25 7.94 -10.78
CA SER A 33 -32.22 8.85 -10.28
C SER A 33 -31.45 9.49 -11.43
N VAL A 34 -30.84 10.65 -11.15
CA VAL A 34 -29.94 11.36 -12.06
C VAL A 34 -28.52 11.30 -11.52
N TYR A 35 -27.54 11.21 -12.42
CA TYR A 35 -26.14 11.26 -12.02
C TYR A 35 -25.67 12.69 -11.81
N ALA A 36 -24.70 12.86 -10.90
CA ALA A 36 -24.01 14.13 -10.75
C ALA A 36 -23.22 14.47 -12.05
N PRO A 37 -23.41 15.67 -12.64
CA PRO A 37 -22.70 16.07 -13.86
C PRO A 37 -21.18 15.99 -13.71
N ARG A 38 -20.44 15.73 -14.79
CA ARG A 38 -18.97 15.59 -14.71
C ARG A 38 -18.30 16.88 -14.22
N GLU A 39 -18.90 18.02 -14.55
CA GLU A 39 -18.42 19.36 -14.30
C GLU A 39 -18.32 19.66 -12.80
N VAL A 40 -19.17 19.04 -11.96
CA VAL A 40 -19.09 19.24 -10.50
C VAL A 40 -17.93 18.52 -9.84
N PHE A 41 -17.30 17.56 -10.53
CA PHE A 41 -16.07 16.89 -10.09
C PHE A 41 -14.80 17.62 -10.57
N GLN A 42 -14.91 18.56 -11.52
CA GLN A 42 -13.78 19.31 -12.09
C GLN A 42 -13.52 20.62 -11.33
N ILE A 43 -13.31 20.53 -10.02
CA ILE A 43 -13.03 21.73 -9.17
C ILE A 43 -11.69 22.38 -9.55
N ILE A 44 -10.81 21.68 -10.27
CA ILE A 44 -9.51 22.21 -10.71
C ILE A 44 -9.53 22.35 -12.24
N LYS A 45 -9.85 23.57 -12.70
CA LYS A 45 -9.89 23.99 -14.11
C LYS A 45 -8.52 24.05 -14.79
N GLU A 46 -7.44 23.96 -14.03
CA GLU A 46 -6.13 23.78 -14.61
C GLU A 46 -6.02 22.30 -14.95
N LYS A 47 -5.59 21.98 -16.17
CA LYS A 47 -5.15 20.63 -16.53
C LYS A 47 -3.90 20.29 -15.71
N THR A 48 -4.05 20.10 -14.40
CA THR A 48 -3.04 19.46 -13.57
C THR A 48 -3.05 18.02 -13.99
N THR A 49 -2.26 17.76 -15.04
CA THR A 49 -1.80 16.43 -15.37
C THR A 49 -1.19 15.85 -14.13
N ASN A 50 -1.71 14.70 -13.70
CA ASN A 50 -1.15 13.94 -12.60
C ASN A 50 0.37 13.77 -12.84
N PRO A 51 1.23 14.28 -11.94
CA PRO A 51 2.67 14.25 -12.18
C PRO A 51 3.29 12.87 -11.95
N PHE A 52 2.52 11.93 -11.39
CA PHE A 52 2.99 10.60 -11.04
C PHE A 52 2.88 9.62 -12.21
N SER A 53 3.80 8.65 -12.21
CA SER A 53 3.76 7.48 -13.09
C SER A 53 3.75 6.21 -12.25
N ILE A 54 3.13 5.16 -12.79
CA ILE A 54 3.14 3.83 -12.16
C ILE A 54 4.59 3.37 -11.94
N GLY A 55 4.86 2.81 -10.76
CA GLY A 55 6.18 2.34 -10.34
C GLY A 55 7.06 3.41 -9.66
N MET A 56 6.65 4.68 -9.64
CA MET A 56 7.36 5.70 -8.85
C MET A 56 7.29 5.39 -7.35
N LYS A 57 8.37 5.68 -6.63
CA LYS A 57 8.45 5.54 -5.17
C LYS A 57 8.24 6.88 -4.48
N ILE A 58 7.53 6.85 -3.36
CA ILE A 58 7.16 8.02 -2.55
C ILE A 58 7.19 7.65 -1.06
N GLU A 59 7.11 8.68 -0.22
CA GLU A 59 6.76 8.53 1.19
C GLU A 59 5.28 8.95 1.36
N ALA A 60 4.45 8.15 2.01
CA ALA A 60 3.01 8.41 2.10
C ALA A 60 2.46 8.12 3.50
N VAL A 61 1.50 8.93 3.95
CA VAL A 61 0.76 8.67 5.19
C VAL A 61 -0.17 7.47 4.98
N ASP A 62 -0.20 6.56 5.95
CA ASP A 62 -1.23 5.51 6.00
C ASP A 62 -2.55 6.09 6.52
N MET A 63 -3.61 6.13 5.70
CA MET A 63 -4.91 6.67 6.13
C MET A 63 -5.59 5.84 7.23
N MET A 64 -5.22 4.57 7.41
CA MET A 64 -5.71 3.73 8.52
C MET A 64 -4.92 3.98 9.81
N ALA A 65 -3.67 4.43 9.69
CA ALA A 65 -2.80 4.78 10.80
C ALA A 65 -2.08 6.13 10.52
N PRO A 66 -2.78 7.28 10.63
CA PRO A 66 -2.27 8.58 10.13
C PRO A 66 -1.01 9.13 10.83
N HIS A 67 -0.52 8.44 11.85
CA HIS A 67 0.74 8.73 12.53
C HIS A 67 1.93 7.99 11.91
N LEU A 68 1.71 7.19 10.86
CA LEU A 68 2.74 6.49 10.12
C LEU A 68 2.95 7.17 8.78
N VAL A 69 4.22 7.38 8.42
CA VAL A 69 4.63 7.66 7.04
C VAL A 69 5.44 6.47 6.57
N CYS A 70 5.03 5.88 5.47
CA CYS A 70 5.54 4.59 4.98
C CYS A 70 6.22 4.75 3.63
N VAL A 71 7.18 3.87 3.35
CA VAL A 71 7.68 3.66 1.98
C VAL A 71 6.56 3.09 1.11
N ALA A 72 6.27 3.76 -0.01
CA ALA A 72 5.20 3.34 -0.89
C ALA A 72 5.56 3.48 -2.38
N THR A 73 4.82 2.76 -3.22
CA THR A 73 4.95 2.73 -4.67
C THR A 73 3.60 3.10 -5.31
N ILE A 74 3.64 3.88 -6.39
CA ILE A 74 2.44 4.21 -7.18
C ILE A 74 2.03 2.97 -7.99
N ALA A 75 0.91 2.35 -7.63
CA ALA A 75 0.37 1.16 -8.28
C ALA A 75 -0.52 1.48 -9.48
N GLN A 76 -1.24 2.60 -9.44
CA GLN A 76 -2.15 3.02 -10.51
C GLN A 76 -2.31 4.54 -10.54
N VAL A 77 -2.65 5.09 -11.71
CA VAL A 77 -2.97 6.50 -11.91
C VAL A 77 -4.30 6.58 -12.66
N ALA A 78 -5.24 7.38 -12.15
CA ALA A 78 -6.59 7.56 -12.69
C ALA A 78 -7.05 9.01 -12.53
N ASP A 79 -6.97 9.80 -13.61
CA ASP A 79 -7.13 11.26 -13.57
C ASP A 79 -6.28 11.89 -12.44
N SER A 80 -6.87 12.65 -11.52
CA SER A 80 -6.14 13.23 -10.36
C SER A 80 -5.84 12.22 -9.27
N LEU A 81 -6.43 11.03 -9.29
CA LEU A 81 -6.22 10.01 -8.26
C LEU A 81 -4.99 9.14 -8.58
N ILE A 82 -4.29 8.75 -7.53
CA ILE A 82 -3.22 7.76 -7.56
C ILE A 82 -3.57 6.64 -6.58
N ARG A 83 -3.21 5.40 -6.92
CA ARG A 83 -3.31 4.26 -6.03
C ARG A 83 -1.94 4.01 -5.42
N VAL A 84 -1.84 4.11 -4.11
CA VAL A 84 -0.62 3.97 -3.33
C VAL A 84 -0.57 2.56 -2.75
N HIS A 85 0.49 1.82 -3.08
CA HIS A 85 0.81 0.52 -2.49
C HIS A 85 1.93 0.68 -1.47
N PHE A 86 1.71 0.25 -0.23
CA PHE A 86 2.72 0.30 0.82
C PHE A 86 3.66 -0.90 0.69
N ASP A 87 4.94 -0.65 0.49
CA ASP A 87 5.90 -1.70 0.14
C ASP A 87 5.94 -2.79 1.25
N GLY A 88 5.76 -4.05 0.86
CA GLY A 88 5.75 -5.21 1.76
C GLY A 88 4.40 -5.54 2.41
N TRP A 89 3.37 -4.73 2.16
CA TRP A 89 2.00 -5.00 2.61
C TRP A 89 1.16 -5.68 1.51
N SER A 90 0.05 -6.31 1.91
CA SER A 90 -0.94 -6.86 0.97
C SER A 90 -1.60 -5.74 0.16
N ASP A 91 -2.04 -6.06 -1.05
CA ASP A 91 -2.79 -5.12 -1.90
C ASP A 91 -4.12 -4.68 -1.25
N ASP A 92 -4.62 -5.43 -0.26
CA ASP A 92 -5.80 -5.05 0.55
C ASP A 92 -5.61 -3.74 1.33
N PHE A 93 -4.36 -3.30 1.51
CA PHE A 93 -4.00 -2.04 2.18
C PHE A 93 -3.71 -0.90 1.19
N GLU A 94 -3.85 -1.13 -0.12
CA GLU A 94 -3.70 -0.07 -1.11
C GLU A 94 -4.75 1.04 -0.92
N GLN A 95 -4.33 2.28 -1.15
CA GLN A 95 -5.15 3.46 -0.89
C GLN A 95 -5.22 4.37 -2.10
N TRP A 96 -6.42 4.80 -2.48
CA TRP A 96 -6.62 5.86 -3.47
C TRP A 96 -6.49 7.23 -2.81
N ILE A 97 -5.58 8.05 -3.34
CA ILE A 97 -5.27 9.38 -2.82
C ILE A 97 -5.29 10.37 -4.00
N ASP A 98 -5.73 11.60 -3.77
CA ASP A 98 -5.58 12.66 -4.77
C ASP A 98 -4.10 13.07 -4.92
N CYS A 99 -3.64 13.32 -6.15
CA CYS A 99 -2.24 13.65 -6.42
C CYS A 99 -1.78 14.98 -5.82
N GLN A 100 -2.72 15.84 -5.39
CA GLN A 100 -2.44 17.08 -4.66
C GLN A 100 -2.63 16.95 -3.15
N SER A 101 -2.87 15.73 -2.64
CA SER A 101 -2.99 15.49 -1.22
C SER A 101 -1.73 15.90 -0.47
N THR A 102 -1.91 16.51 0.70
CA THR A 102 -0.83 16.87 1.62
C THR A 102 -0.18 15.65 2.30
N ASN A 103 -0.71 14.45 2.04
CA ASN A 103 -0.29 13.20 2.67
C ASN A 103 0.71 12.39 1.83
N ILE A 104 1.23 12.98 0.75
CA ILE A 104 2.23 12.38 -0.15
C ILE A 104 3.46 13.27 -0.16
N TYR A 105 4.63 12.67 0.02
CA TYR A 105 5.88 13.37 0.15
C TYR A 105 6.95 12.81 -0.80
N PRO A 106 7.90 13.65 -1.27
CA PRO A 106 9.05 13.16 -2.01
C PRO A 106 9.95 12.31 -1.10
N ILE A 107 10.72 11.42 -1.72
CA ILE A 107 11.74 10.62 -1.03
C ILE A 107 12.71 11.54 -0.29
N GLY A 108 12.97 11.24 0.99
CA GLY A 108 13.84 12.01 1.88
C GLY A 108 13.10 13.05 2.73
N TRP A 109 11.78 13.19 2.60
CA TRP A 109 11.01 14.16 3.39
C TRP A 109 11.08 13.84 4.88
N CYS A 110 10.86 12.58 5.26
CA CYS A 110 10.94 12.16 6.66
C CYS A 110 12.32 12.46 7.27
N GLU A 111 13.40 12.17 6.54
CA GLU A 111 14.76 12.50 6.96
C GLU A 111 14.94 14.01 7.17
N LEU A 112 14.47 14.81 6.20
CA LEU A 112 14.59 16.27 6.23
C LEU A 112 13.89 16.90 7.44
N VAL A 113 12.69 16.44 7.78
CA VAL A 113 11.90 17.01 8.89
C VAL A 113 12.11 16.30 10.23
N GLY A 114 12.94 15.25 10.26
CA GLY A 114 13.17 14.43 11.45
C GLY A 114 11.97 13.55 11.84
N TYR A 115 11.12 13.21 10.88
CA TYR A 115 9.99 12.30 11.06
C TYR A 115 10.43 10.83 10.87
N LYS A 116 9.76 9.91 11.56
CA LYS A 116 10.07 8.48 11.42
C LYS A 116 9.45 7.93 10.13
N LEU A 117 10.29 7.43 9.23
CA LEU A 117 9.85 6.65 8.08
C LEU A 117 9.70 5.17 8.48
N GLU A 118 8.54 4.59 8.21
CA GLU A 118 8.31 3.17 8.36
C GLU A 118 8.88 2.40 7.16
N PRO A 119 9.80 1.45 7.40
CA PRO A 119 10.39 0.65 6.33
C PRO A 119 9.38 -0.35 5.75
N PRO A 120 9.65 -0.91 4.56
CA PRO A 120 8.82 -1.97 4.01
C PRO A 120 8.67 -3.15 4.98
N LYS A 121 7.47 -3.74 5.04
CA LYS A 121 7.23 -4.92 5.88
C LYS A 121 8.06 -6.09 5.35
N GLN A 122 8.80 -6.76 6.24
CA GLN A 122 9.55 -7.95 5.87
C GLN A 122 8.60 -9.15 5.70
N PRO A 123 8.89 -10.07 4.76
CA PRO A 123 8.16 -11.34 4.68
C PRO A 123 8.26 -12.06 6.02
N GLU A 124 7.12 -12.48 6.57
CA GLU A 124 7.10 -13.31 7.76
C GLU A 124 7.85 -14.61 7.45
N GLN A 125 8.99 -14.85 8.10
CA GLN A 125 9.71 -16.11 7.98
C GLN A 125 8.85 -17.20 8.63
N GLU A 126 8.28 -18.10 7.83
CA GLU A 126 7.70 -19.35 8.33
C GLU A 126 8.81 -20.13 9.06
N ASN A 127 8.80 -20.05 10.38
CA ASN A 127 9.62 -20.92 11.22
C ASN A 127 9.00 -22.33 11.19
N THR A 128 9.40 -23.15 10.22
CA THR A 128 9.14 -24.60 10.27
C THR A 128 10.08 -25.24 11.30
N GLU A 129 9.69 -25.18 12.58
CA GLU A 129 10.31 -26.00 13.62
C GLU A 129 9.93 -27.48 13.43
N THR A 130 10.71 -28.23 12.65
CA THR A 130 10.75 -29.69 12.80
C THR A 130 11.86 -30.08 13.78
N THR A 131 11.44 -30.36 15.01
CA THR A 131 12.14 -31.12 16.03
C THR A 131 12.86 -32.35 15.45
N LYS A 132 14.19 -32.40 15.57
CA LYS A 132 14.93 -33.66 15.72
C LYS A 132 15.96 -33.53 16.85
N ARG A 133 15.50 -33.86 18.06
CA ARG A 133 16.37 -34.45 19.09
C ARG A 133 16.89 -35.77 18.55
N SER A 134 18.21 -35.92 18.42
CA SER A 134 18.86 -37.23 18.45
C SER A 134 20.07 -37.19 19.38
N SER A 135 20.17 -38.27 20.13
CA SER A 135 20.88 -38.47 21.39
C SER A 135 22.36 -38.86 21.24
N LYS A 136 23.16 -38.41 22.23
CA LYS A 136 24.33 -39.06 22.87
C LYS A 136 25.44 -39.68 22.00
N LYS A 137 26.68 -39.22 22.23
CA LYS A 137 27.77 -40.11 22.67
C LYS A 137 28.91 -39.37 23.39
N SER A 138 29.32 -39.97 24.50
CA SER A 138 30.47 -39.68 25.36
C SER A 138 31.83 -39.86 24.66
N ASN A 139 32.84 -39.05 24.96
CA ASN A 139 33.96 -39.48 25.82
C ASN A 139 35.10 -38.45 25.93
N ASN A 140 35.71 -38.52 27.11
CA ASN A 140 36.81 -37.79 27.71
C ASN A 140 38.14 -37.87 26.94
N ARG A 141 38.97 -36.81 26.94
CA ARG A 141 40.45 -36.92 26.98
C ARG A 141 41.14 -35.58 27.31
N LYS A 142 41.89 -35.60 28.42
CA LYS A 142 42.83 -34.58 28.93
C LYS A 142 43.92 -34.23 27.92
N SER A 143 44.40 -32.99 27.95
CA SER A 143 45.84 -32.70 27.79
C SER A 143 46.26 -31.43 28.54
N ASN A 144 47.32 -31.59 29.34
CA ASN A 144 48.05 -30.59 30.10
C ASN A 144 48.65 -29.49 29.20
N LYS A 145 48.79 -28.27 29.72
CA LYS A 145 50.09 -27.55 29.67
C LYS A 145 50.23 -26.50 30.78
N ARG A 146 51.21 -26.76 31.65
CA ARG A 146 51.87 -25.82 32.57
C ARG A 146 52.52 -24.68 31.78
N LYS A 147 52.56 -23.46 32.33
CA LYS A 147 53.76 -22.83 32.94
C LYS A 147 53.53 -21.35 33.34
N ARG A 148 54.17 -21.00 34.46
CA ARG A 148 54.28 -19.71 35.18
C ARG A 148 55.04 -18.65 34.37
N LEU A 149 54.85 -17.37 34.74
CA LEU A 149 55.82 -16.31 35.10
C LEU A 149 55.05 -14.99 34.99
N THR A 150 55.07 -14.00 35.87
CA THR A 150 55.83 -13.63 37.08
C THR A 150 54.92 -12.73 37.90
#